data_AF-A0A059DPB4-F1
#
_entry.id   AF-A0A059DPB4-F1
#
_cell.length_a   1.000
_cell.length_b   1.000
_cell.length_c   1.000
_cell.angle_alpha   90.00
_cell.angle_beta   90.00
_cell.angle_gamma   90.00
#
_symmetry.space_group_name_H-M   'P 1'
#
loop_
_entity.id
_entity.type
_entity.pdbx_description
1 polymer ?
#
loop_
_entity_poly.entity_id
_entity_poly.type
_entity_poly.pdbx_seq_one_letter_code
_entity_poly.pdbx_strand_id
1 'polypeptide(L)'
;MTLSESVPVPSSRREFPDTRPPAGMKSIGRLTGALYLLLAIIGGAAYFLVSETLIVHGDAAATTQNIVSHEPLFRAGVAAWLITALIDVVLAYLFYWIFAPATPMLALVSMVFRLAYVAVHAAALTRLFDIITLIDQGAATANPDQILFLAEAHLNGFMVSLLFFGVHLILLAAMIARTGYMPRLIAILPVLAGLAYLADTFALALLPSTSAMSGYIDLAVTMMASLGEIGFLLWLLFAGLKTATPNRGPD
;
A
#
# COMPACT_ATOMS: atom_id res chain seq x y z
N MET A 1 -51.66 46.24 -6.35
CA MET A 1 -51.56 45.18 -5.34
C MET A 1 -51.85 43.85 -6.04
N THR A 2 -50.80 43.16 -6.48
CA THR A 2 -50.78 41.73 -6.84
C THR A 2 -49.30 41.32 -6.82
N LEU A 3 -49.04 40.21 -6.13
CA LEU A 3 -47.78 39.83 -5.52
C LEU A 3 -46.81 39.21 -6.54
N SER A 4 -45.54 39.62 -6.47
CA SER A 4 -44.41 38.94 -7.11
C SER A 4 -44.03 37.75 -6.23
N GLU A 5 -44.45 36.54 -6.61
CA GLU A 5 -43.98 35.32 -5.96
C GLU A 5 -42.57 34.99 -6.46
N SER A 6 -41.57 35.25 -5.62
CA SER A 6 -40.20 34.79 -5.87
C SER A 6 -40.12 33.29 -5.63
N VAL A 7 -39.95 32.52 -6.71
CA VAL A 7 -39.66 31.08 -6.67
C VAL A 7 -38.38 30.86 -5.84
N PRO A 8 -38.38 29.99 -4.80
CA PRO A 8 -37.17 29.70 -4.04
C PRO A 8 -36.24 28.84 -4.88
N VAL A 9 -35.03 29.32 -5.12
CA VAL A 9 -33.94 28.53 -5.70
C VAL A 9 -33.51 27.49 -4.66
N PRO A 10 -33.59 26.18 -4.93
CA PRO A 10 -33.09 25.18 -4.00
C PRO A 10 -31.57 25.31 -3.91
N SER A 11 -31.04 25.68 -2.75
CA SER A 11 -29.60 25.67 -2.51
C SER A 11 -29.13 24.23 -2.36
N SER A 12 -28.96 23.50 -3.46
CA SER A 12 -28.34 22.18 -3.49
C SER A 12 -26.82 22.28 -3.32
N ARG A 13 -26.35 23.10 -2.37
CA ARG A 13 -24.96 23.05 -1.93
C ARG A 13 -24.85 21.72 -1.20
N ARG A 14 -24.22 20.71 -1.84
CA ARG A 14 -23.88 19.46 -1.18
C ARG A 14 -23.16 19.83 0.11
N GLU A 15 -23.84 19.70 1.24
CA GLU A 15 -23.21 19.83 2.55
C GLU A 15 -22.23 18.67 2.63
N PHE A 16 -20.95 18.98 2.40
CA PHE A 16 -19.90 18.07 2.82
C PHE A 16 -20.03 17.91 4.34
N PRO A 17 -19.89 16.68 4.87
CA PRO A 17 -19.91 16.44 6.31
C PRO A 17 -18.99 17.43 7.03
N ASP A 18 -19.40 17.90 8.21
CA ASP A 18 -18.72 18.91 9.04
C ASP A 18 -17.18 18.84 8.88
N THR A 19 -16.57 19.90 8.32
CA THR A 19 -15.17 19.96 7.87
C THR A 19 -14.17 20.08 9.03
N ARG A 20 -14.61 19.81 10.26
CA ARG A 20 -13.74 19.83 11.42
C ARG A 20 -12.89 18.57 11.43
N PRO A 21 -11.56 18.68 11.65
CA PRO A 21 -10.73 17.50 11.85
C PRO A 21 -11.31 16.69 13.02
N PRO A 22 -11.30 15.35 12.93
CA PRO A 22 -11.94 14.51 13.93
C PRO A 22 -11.38 14.78 15.33
N ALA A 23 -12.27 14.78 16.34
CA ALA A 23 -11.84 14.89 17.73
C ALA A 23 -10.85 13.75 18.05
N GLY A 24 -9.72 14.07 18.68
CA GLY A 24 -8.71 13.06 19.02
C GLY A 24 -7.69 12.73 17.92
N MET A 25 -7.33 13.68 17.04
CA MET A 25 -6.29 13.55 16.00
C MET A 25 -5.02 12.79 16.44
N LYS A 26 -4.54 13.01 17.66
CA LYS A 26 -3.36 12.29 18.19
C LYS A 26 -3.61 10.78 18.34
N SER A 27 -4.75 10.40 18.91
CA SER A 27 -5.13 8.99 19.12
C SER A 27 -5.35 8.28 17.79
N ILE A 28 -6.01 8.96 16.85
CA ILE A 28 -6.23 8.45 15.49
C ILE A 28 -4.89 8.27 14.77
N GLY A 29 -4.01 9.26 14.83
CA GLY A 29 -2.67 9.16 14.22
C GLY A 29 -1.85 7.99 14.76
N ARG A 30 -1.91 7.74 16.08
CA ARG A 30 -1.25 6.58 16.71
C ARG A 30 -1.88 5.26 16.30
N LEU A 31 -3.21 5.19 16.21
CA LEU A 31 -3.90 4.00 15.71
C LEU A 31 -3.50 3.71 14.26
N THR A 32 -3.50 4.73 13.40
CA THR A 32 -3.02 4.61 12.01
C THR A 32 -1.57 4.15 11.97
N GLY A 33 -0.68 4.71 12.80
CA GLY A 33 0.71 4.28 12.91
C GLY A 33 0.87 2.84 13.39
N ALA A 34 0.07 2.41 14.37
CA ALA A 34 0.09 1.04 14.89
C ALA A 34 -0.41 0.02 13.87
N LEU A 35 -1.47 0.34 13.12
CA LEU A 35 -1.96 -0.50 12.02
C LEU A 35 -0.93 -0.58 10.89
N TYR A 36 -0.26 0.53 10.57
CA TYR A 36 0.81 0.52 9.58
C TYR A 36 2.01 -0.31 10.06
N LEU A 37 2.39 -0.25 11.35
CA LEU A 37 3.41 -1.12 11.93
C LEU A 37 3.01 -2.60 11.86
N LEU A 38 1.78 -2.93 12.22
CA LEU A 38 1.28 -4.30 12.14
C LEU A 38 1.33 -4.81 10.70
N LEU A 39 0.90 -4.00 9.73
CA LEU A 39 1.02 -4.28 8.30
C LEU A 39 2.47 -4.54 7.91
N ALA A 40 3.41 -3.68 8.30
CA ALA A 40 4.82 -3.81 7.95
C ALA A 40 5.43 -5.10 8.52
N ILE A 41 5.06 -5.49 9.75
CA ILE A 41 5.53 -6.73 10.38
C ILE A 41 4.96 -7.96 9.65
N ILE A 42 3.64 -7.99 9.44
CA ILE A 42 2.97 -9.16 8.84
C ILE A 42 3.34 -9.29 7.36
N GLY A 43 3.25 -8.21 6.59
CA GLY A 43 3.62 -8.18 5.17
C GLY A 43 5.11 -8.41 4.96
N GLY A 44 5.97 -7.82 5.80
CA GLY A 44 7.40 -8.09 5.79
C GLY A 44 7.73 -9.55 6.08
N ALA A 45 7.06 -10.18 7.06
CA ALA A 45 7.22 -11.61 7.33
C ALA A 45 6.75 -12.47 6.14
N ALA A 46 5.60 -12.15 5.52
CA ALA A 46 5.11 -12.84 4.33
C ALA A 46 6.10 -12.73 3.15
N TYR A 47 6.68 -11.55 2.94
CA TYR A 47 7.65 -11.32 1.88
C TYR A 47 9.00 -12.01 2.17
N PHE A 48 9.66 -11.66 3.27
CA PHE A 48 11.04 -12.11 3.54
C PHE A 48 11.14 -13.57 4.01
N LEU A 49 10.20 -14.04 4.84
CA LEU A 49 10.27 -15.40 5.40
C LEU A 49 9.60 -16.45 4.52
N VAL A 50 8.77 -16.04 3.57
CA VAL A 50 8.03 -16.97 2.70
C VAL A 50 8.44 -16.76 1.25
N SER A 51 8.19 -15.60 0.65
CA SER A 51 8.52 -15.39 -0.75
C SER A 51 10.03 -15.49 -1.03
N GLU A 52 10.86 -14.71 -0.34
CA GLU A 52 12.32 -14.71 -0.55
C GLU A 52 13.03 -15.99 -0.07
N THR A 53 12.43 -16.72 0.88
CA THR A 53 13.04 -17.93 1.44
C THR A 53 12.64 -19.19 0.66
N LEU A 54 11.38 -19.29 0.22
CA LEU A 54 10.87 -20.50 -0.41
C LEU A 54 10.96 -20.47 -1.94
N ILE A 55 10.99 -19.30 -2.57
CA ILE A 55 11.02 -19.16 -4.03
C ILE A 55 12.47 -18.96 -4.48
N VAL A 56 13.00 -19.93 -5.22
CA VAL A 56 14.33 -19.87 -5.84
C VAL A 56 14.15 -19.50 -7.30
N HIS A 57 14.41 -18.24 -7.63
CA HIS A 57 14.26 -17.70 -8.99
C HIS A 57 15.06 -18.54 -10.00
N GLY A 58 14.38 -19.00 -11.05
CA GLY A 58 14.97 -19.85 -12.09
C GLY A 58 15.25 -21.32 -11.69
N ASP A 59 14.91 -21.75 -10.46
CA ASP A 59 15.03 -23.15 -10.03
C ASP A 59 13.68 -23.70 -9.56
N ALA A 60 12.99 -24.34 -10.51
CA ALA A 60 11.66 -24.88 -10.29
C ALA A 60 11.65 -26.07 -9.31
N ALA A 61 12.69 -26.89 -9.35
CA ALA A 61 12.82 -28.07 -8.50
C ALA A 61 13.06 -27.64 -7.04
N ALA A 62 13.99 -26.72 -6.80
CA ALA A 62 14.27 -26.20 -5.46
C ALA A 62 13.06 -25.46 -4.88
N THR A 63 12.39 -24.61 -5.67
CA THR A 63 11.18 -23.89 -5.24
C THR A 63 10.08 -24.86 -4.81
N THR A 64 9.79 -25.86 -5.63
CA THR A 64 8.77 -26.85 -5.34
C THR A 64 9.12 -27.66 -4.09
N GLN A 65 10.38 -28.11 -3.99
CA GLN A 65 10.84 -28.85 -2.82
C GLN A 65 10.75 -28.02 -1.54
N ASN A 66 11.15 -26.74 -1.57
CA ASN A 66 11.06 -25.84 -0.43
C ASN A 66 9.62 -25.65 0.04
N ILE A 67 8.70 -25.38 -0.91
CA ILE A 67 7.28 -25.17 -0.60
C ILE A 67 6.65 -26.45 -0.03
N VAL A 68 6.88 -27.62 -0.64
CA VAL A 68 6.33 -28.90 -0.14
C VAL A 68 6.91 -29.26 1.23
N SER A 69 8.21 -29.06 1.43
CA SER A 69 8.87 -29.37 2.71
C SER A 69 8.47 -28.42 3.85
N HIS A 70 8.02 -27.20 3.51
CA HIS A 70 7.62 -26.16 4.46
C HIS A 70 6.18 -25.68 4.20
N GLU A 71 5.29 -26.59 3.83
CA GLU A 71 3.91 -26.24 3.45
C GLU A 71 3.16 -25.41 4.51
N PRO A 72 3.27 -25.69 5.83
CA PRO A 72 2.63 -24.85 6.84
C PRO A 72 3.14 -23.40 6.84
N LEU A 73 4.43 -23.20 6.58
CA LEU A 73 5.03 -21.87 6.48
C LEU A 73 4.52 -21.15 5.22
N PHE A 74 4.43 -21.86 4.09
CA PHE A 74 3.86 -21.30 2.86
C PHE A 74 2.41 -20.84 3.07
N ARG A 75 1.56 -21.70 3.64
CA ARG A 75 0.16 -21.36 3.95
C ARG A 75 0.04 -20.21 4.95
N ALA A 76 0.90 -20.16 5.96
CA ALA A 76 0.95 -19.04 6.90
C ALA A 76 1.33 -17.72 6.19
N GLY A 77 2.24 -17.76 5.23
CA GLY A 77 2.57 -16.62 4.36
C GLY A 77 1.39 -16.13 3.53
N VAL A 78 0.64 -17.05 2.90
CA VAL A 78 -0.58 -16.71 2.16
C VAL A 78 -1.62 -16.05 3.06
N ALA A 79 -1.83 -16.59 4.26
CA ALA A 79 -2.74 -15.98 5.25
C ALA A 79 -2.25 -14.60 5.72
N ALA A 80 -0.95 -14.44 5.94
CA ALA A 80 -0.34 -13.15 6.28
C ALA A 80 -0.57 -12.11 5.18
N TRP A 81 -0.44 -12.49 3.90
CA TRP A 81 -0.76 -11.59 2.78
C TRP A 81 -2.23 -11.15 2.75
N LEU A 82 -3.16 -12.06 3.03
CA LEU A 82 -4.58 -11.71 3.14
C LEU A 82 -4.84 -10.71 4.28
N ILE A 83 -4.21 -10.92 5.43
CA ILE A 83 -4.34 -10.00 6.58
C ILE A 83 -3.78 -8.61 6.21
N THR A 84 -2.61 -8.56 5.56
CA THR A 84 -2.01 -7.32 5.05
C THR A 84 -2.98 -6.58 4.13
N ALA A 85 -3.59 -7.28 3.16
CA ALA A 85 -4.58 -6.69 2.24
C ALA A 85 -5.79 -6.09 2.98
N LEU A 86 -6.29 -6.74 4.03
CA LEU A 86 -7.38 -6.20 4.86
C LEU A 86 -6.96 -4.95 5.63
N ILE A 87 -5.75 -4.95 6.21
CA ILE A 87 -5.22 -3.78 6.92
C ILE A 87 -5.04 -2.61 5.94
N ASP A 88 -4.62 -2.86 4.70
CA ASP A 88 -4.51 -1.83 3.67
C ASP A 88 -5.83 -1.15 3.32
N VAL A 89 -6.93 -1.90 3.24
CA VAL A 89 -8.27 -1.33 3.04
C VAL A 89 -8.63 -0.40 4.19
N VAL A 90 -8.34 -0.81 5.43
CA VAL A 90 -8.57 0.01 6.63
C VAL A 90 -7.70 1.27 6.60
N LEU A 91 -6.42 1.16 6.23
CA LEU A 91 -5.51 2.31 6.12
C LEU A 91 -5.92 3.27 5.01
N ALA A 92 -6.41 2.77 3.88
CA ALA A 92 -6.95 3.60 2.80
C ALA A 92 -8.10 4.48 3.30
N TYR A 93 -9.03 3.87 4.04
CA TYR A 93 -10.14 4.59 4.66
C TYR A 93 -9.67 5.56 5.75
N LEU A 94 -8.74 5.17 6.62
CA LEU A 94 -8.23 6.04 7.68
C LEU A 94 -7.54 7.28 7.12
N PHE A 95 -6.67 7.12 6.13
CA PHE A 95 -6.03 8.27 5.47
C PHE A 95 -7.05 9.16 4.77
N TYR A 96 -8.05 8.58 4.10
CA TYR A 96 -9.16 9.37 3.57
C TYR A 96 -9.84 10.19 4.66
N TRP A 97 -10.26 9.55 5.75
CA TRP A 97 -10.97 10.21 6.83
C TRP A 97 -10.16 11.31 7.52
N ILE A 98 -8.84 11.11 7.68
CA ILE A 98 -7.92 12.08 8.28
C ILE A 98 -7.75 13.32 7.38
N PHE A 99 -7.54 13.12 6.08
CA PHE A 99 -7.15 14.21 5.17
C PHE A 99 -8.32 14.82 4.38
N ALA A 100 -9.46 14.14 4.27
CA ALA A 100 -10.63 14.63 3.54
C ALA A 100 -11.17 15.98 4.03
N PRO A 101 -11.17 16.32 5.34
CA PRO A 101 -11.66 17.62 5.81
C PRO A 101 -10.91 18.82 5.21
N ALA A 102 -9.62 18.65 4.88
CA ALA A 102 -8.78 19.71 4.34
C ALA A 102 -8.48 19.58 2.83
N THR A 103 -8.43 18.35 2.32
CA THR A 103 -8.08 18.06 0.92
C THR A 103 -8.96 16.94 0.34
N PRO A 104 -10.28 17.12 0.20
CA PRO A 104 -11.23 16.04 -0.07
C PRO A 104 -10.97 15.30 -1.39
N MET A 105 -10.65 16.02 -2.47
CA MET A 105 -10.37 15.39 -3.76
C MET A 105 -9.05 14.61 -3.74
N LEU A 106 -7.99 15.17 -3.14
CA LEU A 106 -6.70 14.46 -3.02
C LEU A 106 -6.84 13.22 -2.14
N ALA A 107 -7.57 13.33 -1.04
CA ALA A 107 -7.84 12.21 -0.13
C ALA A 107 -8.60 11.09 -0.82
N LEU A 108 -9.65 11.43 -1.59
CA LEU A 108 -10.42 10.45 -2.35
C LEU A 108 -9.56 9.75 -3.41
N VAL A 109 -8.81 10.52 -4.22
CA VAL A 109 -7.95 9.96 -5.27
C VAL A 109 -6.87 9.08 -4.65
N SER A 110 -6.23 9.53 -3.57
CA SER A 110 -5.22 8.75 -2.84
C SER A 110 -5.78 7.44 -2.29
N MET A 111 -7.00 7.45 -1.75
CA MET A 111 -7.70 6.24 -1.30
C MET A 111 -8.00 5.29 -2.46
N VAL A 112 -8.50 5.79 -3.59
CA VAL A 112 -8.76 4.98 -4.79
C VAL A 112 -7.48 4.30 -5.28
N PHE A 113 -6.35 5.01 -5.33
CA PHE A 113 -5.06 4.40 -5.69
C PHE A 113 -4.62 3.31 -4.70
N ARG A 114 -4.78 3.53 -3.39
CA ARG A 114 -4.46 2.49 -2.40
C ARG A 114 -5.38 1.27 -2.52
N LEU A 115 -6.67 1.47 -2.79
CA LEU A 115 -7.60 0.36 -3.02
C LEU A 115 -7.33 -0.37 -4.35
N ALA A 116 -6.89 0.34 -5.39
CA ALA A 116 -6.45 -0.27 -6.63
C ALA A 116 -5.20 -1.14 -6.40
N TYR A 117 -4.24 -0.69 -5.60
CA TYR A 117 -3.12 -1.50 -5.12
C TYR A 117 -3.62 -2.80 -4.48
N VAL A 118 -4.53 -2.71 -3.50
CA VAL A 118 -5.09 -3.89 -2.83
C VAL A 118 -5.77 -4.84 -3.82
N ALA A 119 -6.56 -4.31 -4.75
CA ALA A 119 -7.29 -5.13 -5.72
C ALA A 119 -6.36 -5.88 -6.68
N VAL A 120 -5.33 -5.20 -7.20
CA VAL A 120 -4.33 -5.82 -8.08
C VAL A 120 -3.51 -6.87 -7.32
N HIS A 121 -3.11 -6.56 -6.08
CA HIS A 121 -2.39 -7.50 -5.25
C HIS A 121 -3.25 -8.72 -4.88
N ALA A 122 -4.52 -8.53 -4.53
CA ALA A 122 -5.45 -9.63 -4.27
C ALA A 122 -5.63 -10.53 -5.51
N ALA A 123 -5.68 -9.96 -6.71
CA ALA A 123 -5.68 -10.74 -7.94
C ALA A 123 -4.38 -11.54 -8.12
N ALA A 124 -3.22 -10.97 -7.76
CA ALA A 124 -1.94 -11.69 -7.77
C ALA A 124 -1.87 -12.81 -6.72
N LEU A 125 -2.51 -12.65 -5.56
CA LEU A 125 -2.56 -13.68 -4.51
C LEU A 125 -3.27 -14.96 -4.96
N THR A 126 -4.18 -14.89 -5.94
CA THR A 126 -4.84 -16.09 -6.50
C THR A 126 -3.84 -17.15 -6.97
N ARG A 127 -2.66 -16.75 -7.46
CA ARG A 127 -1.61 -17.67 -7.91
C ARG A 127 -1.04 -18.51 -6.77
N LEU A 128 -1.01 -17.98 -5.55
CA LEU A 128 -0.59 -18.74 -4.38
C LEU A 128 -1.65 -19.79 -3.98
N PHE A 129 -2.94 -19.50 -4.18
CA PHE A 129 -4.01 -20.49 -4.00
C PHE A 129 -3.99 -21.58 -5.07
N ASP A 130 -3.61 -21.24 -6.31
CA ASP A 130 -3.38 -22.23 -7.36
C ASP A 130 -2.24 -23.18 -6.97
N ILE A 131 -1.14 -22.66 -6.40
CA ILE A 131 -0.04 -23.48 -5.86
C ILE A 131 -0.53 -24.39 -4.73
N ILE A 132 -1.31 -23.86 -3.78
CA ILE A 132 -1.92 -24.68 -2.70
C ILE A 132 -2.75 -25.82 -3.31
N THR A 133 -3.58 -25.52 -4.32
CA THR A 133 -4.43 -26.49 -4.98
C THR A 133 -3.61 -27.60 -5.66
N LEU A 134 -2.47 -27.26 -6.28
CA LEU A 134 -1.56 -28.23 -6.88
C LEU A 134 -0.88 -29.12 -5.83
N ILE A 135 -0.50 -28.57 -4.68
CA ILE A 135 0.10 -29.32 -3.58
C ILE A 135 -0.92 -30.28 -2.95
N ASP A 136 -2.16 -29.83 -2.76
CA ASP A 136 -3.27 -30.62 -2.21
C ASP A 136 -3.62 -31.84 -3.09
N GLN A 137 -3.36 -31.78 -4.40
CA GLN A 137 -3.52 -32.91 -5.31
C GLN A 137 -2.41 -33.98 -5.15
N GLY A 138 -1.31 -33.64 -4.48
CA GLY A 138 -0.19 -34.51 -4.18
C GLY A 138 1.12 -34.03 -4.82
N ALA A 139 2.23 -34.13 -4.08
CA ALA A 139 3.55 -33.67 -4.54
C ALA A 139 4.03 -34.39 -5.83
N ALA A 140 3.60 -35.64 -6.06
CA ALA A 140 3.96 -36.40 -7.27
C ALA A 140 3.26 -35.90 -8.55
N THR A 141 2.16 -35.16 -8.42
CA THR A 141 1.39 -34.60 -9.54
C THR A 141 1.72 -33.13 -9.81
N ALA A 142 2.44 -32.48 -8.90
CA ALA A 142 2.74 -31.07 -9.00
C ALA A 142 3.90 -30.83 -9.99
N ASN A 143 3.60 -30.21 -11.14
CA ASN A 143 4.62 -29.84 -12.12
C ASN A 143 5.48 -28.69 -11.54
N PRO A 144 6.81 -28.89 -11.33
CA PRO A 144 7.65 -27.86 -10.73
C PRO A 144 7.67 -26.55 -11.53
N ASP A 145 7.69 -26.61 -12.86
CA ASP A 145 7.71 -25.42 -13.71
C ASP A 145 6.42 -24.60 -13.57
N GLN A 146 5.30 -25.28 -13.37
CA GLN A 146 4.01 -24.63 -13.14
C GLN A 146 3.98 -23.91 -11.79
N ILE A 147 4.53 -24.54 -10.73
CA ILE A 147 4.64 -23.91 -9.42
C ILE A 147 5.52 -22.68 -9.48
N LEU A 148 6.72 -22.78 -10.08
CA LEU A 148 7.63 -21.65 -10.23
C LEU A 148 6.96 -20.51 -11.01
N PHE A 149 6.33 -20.82 -12.14
CA PHE A 149 5.62 -19.82 -12.93
C PHE A 149 4.53 -19.10 -12.14
N LEU A 150 3.74 -19.82 -11.34
CA LEU A 150 2.70 -19.22 -10.49
C LEU A 150 3.31 -18.34 -9.39
N ALA A 151 4.43 -18.77 -8.79
CA ALA A 151 5.13 -18.05 -7.74
C ALA A 151 5.73 -16.74 -8.27
N GLU A 152 6.43 -16.80 -9.41
CA GLU A 152 6.97 -15.61 -10.09
C GLU A 152 5.84 -14.70 -10.59
N ALA A 153 4.73 -15.25 -11.09
CA ALA A 153 3.58 -14.46 -11.50
C ALA A 153 2.91 -13.74 -10.32
N HIS A 154 2.90 -14.34 -9.12
CA HIS A 154 2.49 -13.65 -7.90
C HIS A 154 3.40 -12.46 -7.60
N LEU A 155 4.73 -12.67 -7.60
CA LEU A 155 5.71 -11.61 -7.33
C LEU A 155 5.60 -10.46 -8.35
N ASN A 156 5.48 -10.79 -9.63
CA ASN A 156 5.26 -9.80 -10.69
C ASN A 156 3.95 -9.02 -10.46
N GLY A 157 2.86 -9.70 -10.11
CA GLY A 157 1.58 -9.06 -9.79
C GLY A 157 1.66 -8.16 -8.55
N PHE A 158 2.42 -8.55 -7.54
CA PHE A 158 2.72 -7.72 -6.37
C PHE A 158 3.53 -6.48 -6.78
N MET A 159 4.59 -6.61 -7.58
CA MET A 159 5.35 -5.48 -8.10
C MET A 159 4.47 -4.51 -8.91
N VAL A 160 3.63 -5.02 -9.81
CA VAL A 160 2.69 -4.19 -10.58
C VAL A 160 1.72 -3.45 -9.66
N SER A 161 1.29 -4.06 -8.55
CA SER A 161 0.42 -3.37 -7.60
C SER A 161 1.12 -2.15 -6.96
N LEU A 162 2.44 -2.21 -6.73
CA LEU A 162 3.22 -1.13 -6.12
C LEU A 162 3.24 0.14 -6.96
N LEU A 163 2.97 0.07 -8.27
CA LEU A 163 2.72 1.25 -9.11
C LEU A 163 1.62 2.14 -8.53
N PHE A 164 0.47 1.54 -8.19
CA PHE A 164 -0.67 2.26 -7.63
C PHE A 164 -0.37 2.76 -6.22
N PHE A 165 0.36 1.95 -5.45
CA PHE A 165 0.82 2.32 -4.11
C PHE A 165 1.76 3.53 -4.15
N GLY A 166 2.69 3.58 -5.11
CA GLY A 166 3.61 4.70 -5.27
C GLY A 166 2.90 6.01 -5.58
N VAL A 167 1.86 5.98 -6.44
CA VAL A 167 1.00 7.16 -6.66
C VAL A 167 0.26 7.55 -5.38
N HIS A 168 -0.28 6.59 -4.64
CA HIS A 168 -0.90 6.85 -3.34
C HIS A 168 0.06 7.57 -2.37
N LEU A 169 1.31 7.12 -2.26
CA LEU A 169 2.33 7.71 -1.38
C LEU A 169 2.67 9.17 -1.76
N ILE A 170 2.79 9.46 -3.06
CA ILE A 170 3.03 10.83 -3.54
C ILE A 170 1.84 11.74 -3.20
N LEU A 171 0.61 11.25 -3.38
CA LEU A 171 -0.61 11.98 -3.01
C LEU A 171 -0.70 12.18 -1.49
N LEU A 172 -0.33 11.17 -0.71
CA LEU A 172 -0.26 11.24 0.75
C LEU A 172 0.71 12.33 1.21
N ALA A 173 1.91 12.39 0.63
CA ALA A 173 2.86 13.47 0.86
C ALA A 173 2.30 14.85 0.51
N ALA A 174 1.60 14.97 -0.62
CA ALA A 174 0.96 16.23 -1.02
C ALA A 174 -0.11 16.69 -0.01
N MET A 175 -0.88 15.77 0.56
CA MET A 175 -1.85 16.06 1.62
C MET A 175 -1.15 16.49 2.92
N ILE A 176 -0.08 15.80 3.32
CA ILE A 176 0.71 16.16 4.50
C ILE A 176 1.26 17.59 4.36
N ALA A 177 1.80 17.93 3.19
CA ALA A 177 2.38 19.25 2.94
C ALA A 177 1.35 20.41 2.99
N ARG A 178 0.07 20.11 2.70
CA ARG A 178 -1.03 21.09 2.65
C ARG A 178 -1.80 21.25 3.96
N THR A 179 -1.86 20.22 4.80
CA THR A 179 -2.72 20.22 6.01
C THR A 179 -2.05 20.72 7.28
N GLY A 180 -0.71 20.66 7.36
CA GLY A 180 0.03 21.03 8.58
C GLY A 180 -0.17 20.06 9.75
N TYR A 181 -0.84 18.92 9.54
CA TYR A 181 -0.99 17.87 10.56
C TYR A 181 0.35 17.23 10.95
N MET A 182 1.35 17.34 10.08
CA MET A 182 2.73 16.88 10.29
C MET A 182 3.71 17.90 9.70
N PRO A 183 5.00 17.91 10.11
CA PRO A 183 6.01 18.75 9.49
C PRO A 183 6.18 18.40 8.01
N ARG A 184 6.36 19.42 7.17
CA ARG A 184 6.55 19.23 5.72
C ARG A 184 7.74 18.35 5.37
N LEU A 185 8.78 18.33 6.21
CA LEU A 185 9.95 17.46 6.03
C LEU A 185 9.57 15.97 5.98
N ILE A 186 8.55 15.57 6.75
CA ILE A 186 8.09 14.17 6.79
C ILE A 186 7.40 13.76 5.49
N ALA A 187 6.84 14.71 4.74
CA ALA A 187 6.25 14.44 3.43
C ALA A 187 7.31 13.98 2.40
N ILE A 188 8.60 14.22 2.62
CA ILE A 188 9.66 13.74 1.72
C ILE A 188 9.76 12.21 1.74
N LEU A 189 9.52 11.60 2.90
CA LEU A 189 9.69 10.15 3.08
C LEU A 189 8.73 9.34 2.18
N PRO A 190 7.40 9.58 2.16
CA PRO A 190 6.52 8.92 1.19
C PRO A 190 6.81 9.28 -0.28
N VAL A 191 7.33 10.47 -0.59
CA VAL A 191 7.72 10.80 -1.98
C VAL A 191 8.87 9.92 -2.45
N LEU A 192 9.90 9.74 -1.61
CA LEU A 192 11.05 8.88 -1.95
C LEU A 192 10.61 7.44 -2.19
N ALA A 193 9.79 6.89 -1.28
CA ALA A 193 9.24 5.55 -1.44
C ALA A 193 8.33 5.44 -2.68
N GLY A 194 7.47 6.44 -2.92
CA GLY A 194 6.58 6.42 -4.06
C GLY A 194 7.31 6.46 -5.41
N LEU A 195 8.33 7.32 -5.53
CA LEU A 195 9.16 7.38 -6.74
C LEU A 195 9.96 6.09 -6.96
N ALA A 196 10.43 5.46 -5.88
CA ALA A 196 11.10 4.17 -5.95
C ALA A 196 10.18 3.11 -6.57
N TYR A 197 8.95 2.93 -6.05
CA TYR A 197 8.01 1.95 -6.60
C TYR A 197 7.60 2.20 -8.05
N LEU A 198 7.45 3.47 -8.44
CA LEU A 198 7.19 3.82 -9.83
C LEU A 198 8.39 3.40 -10.72
N ALA A 199 9.61 3.76 -10.33
CA ALA A 199 10.82 3.41 -11.08
C ALA A 199 10.97 1.90 -11.22
N ASP A 200 10.72 1.16 -10.15
CA ASP A 200 10.79 -0.31 -10.10
C ASP A 200 9.81 -0.96 -11.07
N THR A 201 8.55 -0.53 -11.05
CA THR A 201 7.52 -1.11 -11.93
C THR A 201 7.81 -0.81 -13.41
N PHE A 202 8.32 0.39 -13.72
CA PHE A 202 8.73 0.70 -15.09
C PHE A 202 10.00 -0.07 -15.50
N ALA A 203 10.92 -0.32 -14.59
CA ALA A 203 12.09 -1.16 -14.85
C ALA A 203 11.68 -2.58 -15.21
N LEU A 204 10.77 -3.19 -14.44
CA LEU A 204 10.22 -4.51 -14.73
C LEU A 204 9.59 -4.62 -16.14
N ALA A 205 8.97 -3.55 -16.62
CA ALA A 205 8.31 -3.52 -17.93
C ALA A 205 9.28 -3.24 -19.10
N LEU A 206 10.34 -2.47 -18.87
CA LEU A 206 11.20 -1.92 -19.92
C LEU A 206 12.56 -2.58 -20.01
N LEU A 207 13.02 -3.23 -18.94
CA LEU A 207 14.35 -3.81 -18.84
C LEU A 207 14.28 -5.34 -18.73
N PRO A 208 15.25 -6.06 -19.30
CA PRO A 208 15.44 -7.47 -18.98
C PRO A 208 15.79 -7.61 -17.49
N SER A 209 15.14 -8.55 -16.80
CA SER A 209 15.41 -8.85 -15.38
C SER A 209 16.87 -9.26 -15.12
N THR A 210 17.56 -9.78 -16.12
CA THR A 210 18.98 -10.17 -16.05
C THR A 210 19.96 -9.00 -16.27
N SER A 211 19.47 -7.80 -16.56
CA SER A 211 20.33 -6.64 -16.80
C SER A 211 20.91 -6.10 -15.49
N ALA A 212 22.18 -5.67 -15.52
CA ALA A 212 22.81 -5.01 -14.36
C ALA A 212 22.06 -3.76 -13.91
N MET A 213 21.41 -3.06 -14.86
CA MET A 213 20.56 -1.91 -14.56
C MET A 213 19.35 -2.28 -13.69
N SER A 214 18.69 -3.41 -13.98
CA SER A 214 17.59 -3.91 -13.14
C SER A 214 18.07 -4.13 -11.70
N GLY A 215 19.18 -4.83 -11.51
CA GLY A 215 19.72 -5.08 -10.17
C GLY A 215 20.11 -3.81 -9.39
N TYR A 216 20.62 -2.77 -10.07
CA TYR A 216 20.87 -1.48 -9.41
C TYR A 216 19.57 -0.75 -9.02
N ILE A 217 18.53 -0.85 -9.84
CA ILE A 217 17.22 -0.29 -9.55
C ILE A 217 16.60 -1.01 -8.35
N ASP A 218 16.56 -2.34 -8.35
CA ASP A 218 15.98 -3.15 -7.26
C ASP A 218 16.63 -2.80 -5.90
N LEU A 219 17.97 -2.67 -5.88
CA LEU A 219 18.72 -2.28 -4.67
C LEU A 219 18.35 -0.85 -4.22
N ALA A 220 18.35 0.11 -5.15
CA ALA A 220 18.02 1.50 -4.85
C ALA A 220 16.57 1.61 -4.34
N VAL A 221 15.64 0.88 -4.95
CA VAL A 221 14.23 0.83 -4.57
C VAL A 221 14.07 0.25 -3.19
N THR A 222 14.68 -0.89 -2.91
CA THR A 222 14.65 -1.52 -1.58
C THR A 222 15.11 -0.56 -0.49
N MET A 223 16.21 0.17 -0.73
CA MET A 223 16.72 1.15 0.24
C MET A 223 15.79 2.36 0.41
N MET A 224 15.34 2.97 -0.70
CA MET A 224 14.53 4.19 -0.66
C MET A 224 13.11 3.94 -0.17
N ALA A 225 12.48 2.84 -0.59
CA ALA A 225 11.17 2.43 -0.13
C ALA A 225 11.19 2.10 1.36
N SER A 226 12.14 1.28 1.82
CA SER A 226 12.29 0.95 3.24
C SER A 226 12.52 2.20 4.07
N LEU A 227 13.43 3.08 3.67
CA LEU A 227 13.72 4.32 4.41
C LEU A 227 12.49 5.24 4.45
N GLY A 228 11.80 5.41 3.32
CA GLY A 228 10.65 6.27 3.20
C GLY A 228 9.46 5.77 4.03
N GLU A 229 9.13 4.48 3.92
CA GLU A 229 7.97 3.92 4.62
C GLU A 229 8.24 3.70 6.10
N ILE A 230 9.37 3.06 6.46
CA ILE A 230 9.70 2.82 7.88
C ILE A 230 9.86 4.16 8.59
N GLY A 231 10.53 5.14 7.97
CA GLY A 231 10.66 6.48 8.54
C GLY A 231 9.30 7.16 8.75
N PHE A 232 8.40 7.10 7.76
CA PHE A 232 7.06 7.68 7.85
C PHE A 232 6.19 7.00 8.92
N LEU A 233 6.24 5.67 8.96
CA LEU A 233 5.54 4.82 9.91
C LEU A 233 5.99 5.10 11.35
N LEU A 234 7.30 5.16 11.60
CA LEU A 234 7.85 5.47 12.92
C LEU A 234 7.41 6.87 13.38
N TRP A 235 7.35 7.84 12.45
CA TRP A 235 6.83 9.16 12.77
C TRP A 235 5.36 9.12 13.20
N LEU A 236 4.50 8.43 12.43
CA LEU A 236 3.08 8.28 12.79
C LEU A 236 2.91 7.65 14.17
N LEU A 237 3.71 6.63 14.49
CA LEU A 237 3.62 5.88 15.73
C LEU A 237 4.01 6.73 16.95
N PHE A 238 5.15 7.43 16.89
CA PHE A 238 5.68 8.15 18.05
C PHE A 238 5.20 9.59 18.17
N ALA A 239 5.17 10.33 17.06
CA ALA A 239 4.78 11.74 17.06
C ALA A 239 3.26 11.94 16.89
N GLY A 240 2.59 11.07 16.14
CA GLY A 240 1.18 11.18 15.81
C GLY A 240 0.83 12.40 14.95
N LEU A 241 -0.47 12.70 14.85
CA LEU A 241 -0.99 13.84 14.09
C LEU A 241 -1.29 15.03 15.01
N LYS A 242 -0.98 16.24 14.52
CA LYS A 242 -1.33 17.49 15.19
C LYS A 242 -2.73 17.95 14.77
N THR A 243 -3.48 18.54 15.69
CA THR A 243 -4.67 19.33 15.34
C THR A 243 -4.23 20.53 14.51
N ALA A 244 -4.84 20.77 13.35
CA ALA A 244 -4.55 21.97 12.57
C ALA A 244 -4.79 23.21 13.43
N THR A 245 -3.74 24.00 13.65
CA THR A 245 -3.91 25.38 14.09
C THR A 245 -4.60 26.13 12.96
N PRO A 246 -5.76 26.79 13.20
CA PRO A 246 -6.35 27.67 12.21
C PRO A 246 -5.28 28.68 11.82
N ASN A 247 -4.94 28.72 10.54
CA ASN A 247 -4.04 29.75 10.04
C ASN A 247 -4.80 31.07 10.15
N ARG A 248 -4.53 31.86 11.20
CA ARG A 248 -4.87 33.28 11.19
C ARG A 248 -3.95 33.90 10.15
N GLY A 249 -4.44 34.07 8.93
CA GLY A 249 -3.75 34.90 7.94
C GLY A 249 -3.50 36.29 8.55
N PRO A 250 -2.47 37.02 8.10
CA PRO A 250 -2.31 38.40 8.52
C PRO A 250 -3.54 39.19 8.04
N ASP A 251 -4.23 39.82 8.99
CA ASP A 251 -5.29 40.81 8.75
C ASP A 251 -4.76 42.01 7.94
#